data_AF-A0A4Z0WAI5-F1
#
_entry.id   AF-A0A4Z0WAI5-F1
#
_cell.length_a   1.000
_cell.length_b   1.000
_cell.length_c   1.000
_cell.angle_alpha   90.00
_cell.angle_beta   90.00
_cell.angle_gamma   90.00
#
_symmetry.space_group_name_H-M   'P 1'
#
loop_
_entity.id
_entity.type
_entity.pdbx_description
1 polymer ?
#
loop_
_entity_poly.entity_id
_entity_poly.type
_entity_poly.pdbx_seq_one_letter_code
_entity_poly.pdbx_strand_id
1 'polypeptide(L)'
;MLRLRRPLFRVITLAVLLILGSCVANPDWRDVEDYWRYDDLYDFAYLVCMAETHRNEGRVPLANALDGEAWRFVERGDFPGRTYVRVLAASRSYAYRVPSGDSSVGCARWKRSQTLHHVIILSFY
;
A
#
# COMPACT_ATOMS: atom_id res chain seq x y z
N MET A 1 16.97 59.30 -13.88
CA MET A 1 17.12 58.38 -12.72
C MET A 1 15.73 57.94 -12.25
N LEU A 2 15.22 56.80 -12.71
CA LEU A 2 13.90 56.28 -12.36
C LEU A 2 13.98 55.49 -11.04
N ARG A 3 13.50 56.09 -9.94
CA ARG A 3 13.28 55.38 -8.68
C ARG A 3 12.08 54.45 -8.83
N LEU A 4 12.34 53.19 -9.20
CA LEU A 4 11.34 52.13 -9.09
C LEU A 4 10.95 51.97 -7.62
N ARG A 5 9.67 52.20 -7.33
CA ARG A 5 9.08 52.02 -6.00
C ARG A 5 9.19 50.55 -5.59
N ARG A 6 9.82 50.30 -4.44
CA ARG A 6 10.08 48.99 -3.80
C ARG A 6 8.91 47.97 -3.74
N PRO A 7 7.61 48.34 -3.68
CA PRO A 7 6.54 47.32 -3.62
C PRO A 7 6.33 46.54 -4.93
N LEU A 8 6.62 47.12 -6.10
CA LEU A 8 6.37 46.46 -7.39
C LEU A 8 7.30 45.28 -7.64
N PHE A 9 8.54 45.36 -7.17
CA PHE A 9 9.53 44.29 -7.36
C PHE A 9 9.10 43.00 -6.63
N ARG A 10 8.55 43.13 -5.41
CA ARG A 10 8.11 41.98 -4.59
C ARG A 10 6.94 41.21 -5.20
N VAL A 11 6.01 41.93 -5.84
CA VAL A 11 4.83 41.31 -6.49
C VAL A 11 5.26 40.50 -7.71
N ILE A 12 6.19 41.03 -8.51
CA ILE A 12 6.71 40.35 -9.69
C ILE A 12 7.52 39.11 -9.27
N THR A 13 8.33 39.18 -8.21
CA THR A 13 9.10 38.01 -7.74
C THR A 13 8.19 36.89 -7.24
N LEU A 14 7.11 37.22 -6.52
CA LEU A 14 6.14 36.23 -6.04
C LEU A 14 5.39 35.57 -7.20
N ALA A 15 4.98 36.35 -8.21
CA ALA A 15 4.31 35.83 -9.41
C ALA A 15 5.24 34.88 -10.20
N VAL A 16 6.53 35.23 -10.34
CA VAL A 16 7.52 34.37 -11.01
C VAL A 16 7.78 33.08 -10.22
N LEU A 17 7.84 33.13 -8.88
CA LEU A 17 7.98 31.94 -8.03
C LEU A 17 6.76 31.01 -8.10
N LEU A 18 5.55 31.56 -8.17
CA LEU A 18 4.32 30.76 -8.30
C LEU A 18 4.21 30.09 -9.69
N ILE A 19 4.61 30.79 -10.76
CA ILE A 19 4.59 30.23 -12.11
C ILE A 19 5.69 29.16 -12.26
N LEU A 20 6.89 29.39 -11.74
CA LEU A 20 7.96 28.38 -11.74
C LEU A 20 7.62 27.15 -10.87
N GLY A 21 6.93 27.34 -9.75
CA GLY A 21 6.43 26.23 -8.94
C GLY A 21 5.37 25.38 -9.65
N SER A 22 4.57 25.99 -10.52
CA SER A 22 3.47 25.31 -11.24
C SER A 22 3.93 24.50 -12.46
N CYS A 23 5.11 24.77 -13.01
CA CYS A 23 5.65 24.06 -14.18
C CYS A 23 6.61 22.90 -13.84
N VAL A 24 7.06 22.78 -12.59
CA VAL A 24 8.01 21.73 -12.16
C VAL A 24 7.30 20.59 -11.41
N ALA A 25 6.03 20.77 -11.03
CA ALA A 25 5.21 19.74 -10.41
C ALA A 25 4.10 19.31 -11.37
N ASN A 26 4.46 18.58 -12.42
CA ASN A 26 3.52 17.61 -12.96
C ASN A 26 3.79 16.33 -12.15
N PRO A 27 3.08 16.08 -11.02
CA PRO A 27 3.18 14.79 -10.37
C PRO A 27 2.86 13.75 -11.44
N ASP A 28 3.79 12.83 -11.69
CA ASP A 28 3.59 11.79 -12.68
C ASP A 28 2.35 11.00 -12.22
N TRP A 29 1.22 11.17 -12.91
CA TRP A 29 -0.04 10.52 -12.55
C TRP A 29 0.08 8.99 -12.58
N ARG A 30 1.17 8.47 -13.16
CA ARG A 30 1.56 7.06 -13.08
C ARG A 30 1.82 6.59 -11.65
N ASP A 31 2.39 7.44 -10.79
CA ASP A 31 2.61 7.08 -9.37
C ASP A 31 1.28 6.89 -8.64
N VAL A 32 0.23 7.64 -9.04
CA VAL A 32 -1.11 7.51 -8.45
C VAL A 32 -1.79 6.24 -8.94
N GLU A 33 -1.77 5.95 -10.26
CA GLU A 33 -2.34 4.72 -10.82
C GLU A 33 -1.66 3.46 -10.26
N ASP A 34 -0.33 3.47 -10.12
CA ASP A 34 0.38 2.35 -9.50
C ASP A 34 0.02 2.20 -8.02
N TYR A 35 -0.18 3.30 -7.28
CA TYR A 35 -0.60 3.27 -5.87
C TYR A 35 -1.91 2.51 -5.66
N TRP A 36 -2.93 2.76 -6.50
CA TRP A 36 -4.23 2.08 -6.41
C TRP A 36 -4.14 0.59 -6.73
N ARG A 37 -3.19 0.16 -7.58
CA ARG A 37 -3.01 -1.27 -7.86
C ARG A 37 -2.45 -1.99 -6.63
N TYR A 38 -1.52 -1.39 -5.90
CA TYR A 38 -0.90 -2.05 -4.75
C TYR A 38 -1.87 -2.34 -3.61
N ASP A 39 -2.97 -1.59 -3.46
CA ASP A 39 -4.01 -1.80 -2.44
C ASP A 39 -4.52 -3.24 -2.43
N ASP A 40 -4.65 -3.86 -3.60
CA ASP A 40 -5.04 -5.27 -3.76
C ASP A 40 -4.05 -6.24 -3.08
N LEU A 41 -2.74 -5.96 -3.11
CA LEU A 41 -1.73 -6.79 -2.44
C LEU A 41 -1.80 -6.63 -0.91
N TYR A 42 -2.17 -5.45 -0.42
CA TYR A 42 -2.40 -5.23 1.02
C TYR A 42 -3.68 -5.94 1.49
N ASP A 43 -4.74 -5.91 0.69
CA ASP A 43 -5.98 -6.64 0.98
C ASP A 43 -5.78 -8.15 0.93
N PHE A 44 -5.08 -8.63 -0.09
CA PHE A 44 -4.63 -10.02 -0.18
C PHE A 44 -3.84 -10.43 1.07
N ALA A 45 -2.83 -9.65 1.47
CA ALA A 45 -2.03 -9.91 2.67
C ALA A 45 -2.87 -9.96 3.96
N TYR A 46 -3.85 -9.04 4.08
CA TYR A 46 -4.78 -9.00 5.20
C TYR A 46 -5.63 -10.27 5.28
N LEU A 47 -6.23 -10.69 4.16
CA LEU A 47 -7.07 -11.89 4.09
C LEU A 47 -6.28 -13.15 4.43
N VAL A 48 -5.07 -13.30 3.89
CA VAL A 48 -4.17 -14.43 4.22
C VAL A 48 -3.83 -14.45 5.71
N CYS A 49 -3.53 -13.29 6.30
CA CYS A 49 -3.27 -13.20 7.74
C CYS A 49 -4.49 -13.62 8.55
N MET A 50 -5.68 -13.13 8.19
CA MET A 50 -6.94 -13.47 8.85
C MET A 50 -7.26 -14.97 8.73
N ALA A 51 -7.05 -15.55 7.55
CA ALA A 51 -7.26 -16.96 7.31
C ALA A 51 -6.34 -17.81 8.20
N GLU A 52 -5.05 -17.50 8.22
CA GLU A 52 -4.07 -18.27 8.98
C GLU A 52 -4.24 -18.12 10.50
N THR A 53 -4.56 -16.92 11.00
CA THR A 53 -4.89 -16.72 12.41
C THR A 53 -6.11 -17.53 12.83
N HIS A 54 -7.20 -17.48 12.06
CA HIS A 54 -8.39 -18.28 12.34
C HIS A 54 -8.17 -19.79 12.19
N ARG A 55 -7.29 -20.21 11.28
CA ARG A 55 -6.85 -21.60 11.18
C ARG A 55 -6.16 -22.05 12.46
N ASN A 56 -5.26 -21.24 12.99
CA ASN A 56 -4.56 -21.50 14.26
C ASN A 56 -5.51 -21.54 15.47
N GLU A 57 -6.61 -20.79 15.42
CA GLU A 57 -7.69 -20.84 16.42
C GLU A 57 -8.64 -22.04 16.28
N GLY A 58 -8.45 -22.90 15.26
CA GLY A 58 -9.33 -24.03 14.98
C GLY A 58 -10.62 -23.66 14.21
N ARG A 59 -10.77 -22.42 13.74
CA ARG A 59 -11.92 -21.94 12.96
C ARG A 59 -11.74 -22.22 11.46
N VAL A 60 -11.49 -23.49 11.12
CA VAL A 60 -11.13 -23.93 9.76
C VAL A 60 -12.14 -23.52 8.67
N PRO A 61 -13.48 -23.61 8.87
CA PRO A 61 -14.43 -23.19 7.82
C PRO A 61 -14.31 -21.71 7.45
N LEU A 62 -14.13 -20.84 8.46
CA LEU A 62 -13.93 -19.40 8.24
C LEU A 62 -12.57 -19.14 7.57
N ALA A 63 -11.51 -19.82 8.02
CA ALA A 63 -10.19 -19.71 7.40
C ALA A 63 -10.21 -20.07 5.91
N ASN A 64 -10.92 -21.14 5.53
CA ASN A 64 -11.03 -21.57 4.14
C ASN A 64 -11.86 -20.57 3.30
N ALA A 65 -12.91 -19.98 3.87
CA ALA A 65 -13.66 -18.93 3.19
C ALA A 65 -12.79 -17.70 2.90
N LEU A 66 -11.99 -17.27 3.89
CA LEU A 66 -11.06 -16.14 3.75
C LEU A 66 -9.93 -16.42 2.74
N ASP A 67 -9.36 -17.63 2.75
CA ASP A 67 -8.37 -18.05 1.74
C ASP A 67 -8.99 -18.06 0.33
N GLY A 68 -10.26 -18.48 0.20
CA GLY A 68 -10.99 -18.42 -1.07
C GLY A 68 -11.14 -16.99 -1.59
N GLU A 69 -11.46 -16.03 -0.72
CA GLU A 69 -11.49 -14.60 -1.08
C GLU A 69 -10.11 -14.07 -1.46
N ALA A 70 -9.06 -14.47 -0.75
CA ALA A 70 -7.68 -14.10 -1.09
C ALA A 70 -7.27 -14.64 -2.48
N TRP A 71 -7.69 -15.85 -2.85
CA TRP A 71 -7.40 -16.45 -4.15
C TRP A 71 -8.05 -15.75 -5.34
N ARG A 72 -9.16 -15.04 -5.14
CA ARG A 72 -9.73 -14.21 -6.21
C ARG A 72 -8.77 -13.13 -6.69
N PHE A 73 -7.93 -12.58 -5.81
CA PHE A 73 -6.90 -11.62 -6.22
C PHE A 73 -5.86 -12.25 -7.14
N VAL A 74 -5.47 -13.50 -6.87
CA VAL A 74 -4.51 -14.23 -7.70
C VAL A 74 -5.11 -14.59 -9.05
N GLU A 75 -6.38 -15.00 -9.07
CA GLU A 75 -7.11 -15.35 -10.30
C GLU A 75 -7.28 -14.16 -11.26
N ARG A 76 -7.42 -12.93 -10.73
CA ARG A 76 -7.41 -11.72 -11.57
C ARG A 76 -6.08 -11.51 -12.30
N GLY A 77 -4.97 -11.99 -11.71
CA GLY A 77 -3.66 -11.96 -12.35
C GLY A 77 -3.07 -10.55 -12.49
N ASP A 78 -3.46 -9.62 -11.60
CA ASP A 78 -3.03 -8.22 -11.66
C ASP A 78 -1.51 -8.06 -11.42
N PHE A 79 -0.89 -9.05 -10.74
CA PHE A 79 0.54 -9.07 -10.41
C PHE A 79 1.22 -10.39 -10.81
N PRO A 80 2.57 -10.39 -10.97
CA PRO A 80 3.32 -11.62 -11.17
C PRO A 80 3.09 -12.63 -10.04
N GLY A 81 2.92 -13.92 -10.36
CA GLY A 81 2.68 -14.97 -9.35
C GLY A 81 3.71 -15.02 -8.21
N ARG A 82 4.98 -14.71 -8.50
CA ARG A 82 6.04 -14.60 -7.49
C ARG A 82 5.75 -13.55 -6.41
N THR A 83 5.07 -12.46 -6.77
CA THR A 83 4.69 -11.39 -5.84
C THR A 83 3.67 -11.91 -4.85
N TYR A 84 2.62 -12.58 -5.32
CA TYR A 84 1.63 -13.20 -4.43
C TYR A 84 2.28 -14.25 -3.51
N VAL A 85 3.20 -15.07 -4.01
CA VAL A 85 3.90 -16.07 -3.19
C VAL A 85 4.71 -15.42 -2.06
N ARG A 86 5.47 -14.35 -2.35
CA ARG A 86 6.24 -13.62 -1.33
C ARG A 86 5.32 -13.00 -0.26
N VAL A 87 4.25 -12.34 -0.70
CA VAL A 87 3.26 -11.70 0.20
C VAL A 87 2.50 -12.74 1.03
N LEU A 88 2.12 -13.87 0.43
CA LEU A 88 1.48 -15.01 1.10
C LEU A 88 2.36 -15.55 2.22
N ALA A 89 3.62 -15.84 1.93
CA ALA A 89 4.57 -16.40 2.90
C ALA A 89 4.80 -15.44 4.07
N ALA A 90 4.99 -14.14 3.79
CA ALA A 90 5.17 -13.13 4.83
C ALA A 90 3.92 -12.98 5.71
N SER A 91 2.73 -12.96 5.10
CA SER A 91 1.46 -12.79 5.82
C SER A 91 1.13 -13.99 6.71
N ARG A 92 1.39 -15.22 6.23
CA ARG A 92 1.28 -16.42 7.07
C ARG A 92 2.27 -16.39 8.23
N SER A 93 3.52 -16.01 7.99
CA SER A 93 4.52 -15.89 9.05
C SER A 93 4.12 -14.86 10.11
N TYR A 94 3.54 -13.73 9.70
CA TYR A 94 3.02 -12.73 10.63
C TYR A 94 1.85 -13.27 11.46
N ALA A 95 0.94 -14.03 10.86
CA ALA A 95 -0.23 -14.59 11.53
C ALA A 95 0.11 -15.42 12.78
N TYR A 96 1.22 -16.16 12.80
CA TYR A 96 1.68 -16.89 13.99
C TYR A 96 2.04 -16.01 15.19
N ARG A 97 2.23 -14.70 14.97
CA ARG A 97 2.54 -13.72 16.02
C ARG A 97 1.30 -12.98 16.52
N VAL A 98 0.16 -13.18 15.88
CA VAL A 98 -1.09 -12.52 16.25
C VAL A 98 -1.78 -13.36 17.32
N PRO A 99 -2.11 -12.79 18.50
CA PRO A 99 -2.81 -13.52 19.54
C PRO A 99 -4.19 -13.99 19.10
N SER A 100 -4.62 -15.14 19.61
CA SER A 100 -5.98 -15.64 19.40
C SER A 100 -7.02 -14.63 19.89
N GLY A 101 -8.04 -14.35 19.08
CA GLY A 101 -9.07 -13.36 19.35
C GLY A 101 -8.74 -11.94 18.90
N ASP A 102 -7.47 -11.66 18.57
CA ASP A 102 -7.00 -10.35 18.09
C ASP A 102 -6.72 -10.35 16.57
N SER A 103 -7.24 -11.35 15.83
CA SER A 103 -6.99 -11.51 14.39
C SER A 103 -7.27 -10.23 13.60
N SER A 104 -8.41 -9.59 13.82
CA SER A 104 -8.82 -8.37 13.11
C SER A 104 -7.85 -7.21 13.35
N VAL A 105 -7.47 -6.96 14.61
CA VAL A 105 -6.58 -5.85 14.98
C VAL A 105 -5.15 -6.14 14.53
N GLY A 106 -4.66 -7.37 14.76
CA GLY A 106 -3.32 -7.80 14.38
C GLY A 106 -3.11 -7.79 12.88
N CYS A 107 -4.04 -8.36 12.11
CA CYS A 107 -3.94 -8.37 10.65
C CYS A 107 -4.18 -6.98 10.05
N ALA A 108 -5.03 -6.12 10.65
CA ALA A 108 -5.16 -4.73 10.22
C ALA A 108 -3.88 -3.91 10.50
N ARG A 109 -3.11 -4.27 11.54
CA ARG A 109 -1.78 -3.70 11.80
C ARG A 109 -0.78 -4.19 10.75
N TRP A 110 -0.80 -5.49 10.41
CA TRP A 110 0.02 -6.05 9.33
C TRP A 110 -0.22 -5.34 8.00
N LYS A 111 -1.49 -5.17 7.61
CA LYS A 111 -1.92 -4.47 6.39
C LYS A 111 -1.29 -3.08 6.26
N ARG A 112 -1.16 -2.35 7.36
CA ARG A 112 -0.62 -0.98 7.40
C ARG A 112 0.87 -0.92 7.77
N SER A 113 1.54 -2.06 7.85
CA SER A 113 2.92 -2.10 8.34
C SER A 113 3.92 -1.71 7.25
N GLN A 114 4.97 -0.99 7.68
CA GLN A 114 6.15 -0.73 6.84
C GLN A 114 6.83 -2.03 6.40
N THR A 115 6.76 -3.09 7.20
CA THR A 115 7.32 -4.38 6.84
C THR A 115 6.61 -4.98 5.63
N LEU A 116 5.27 -5.02 5.61
CA LEU A 116 4.50 -5.49 4.46
C LEU A 116 4.78 -4.63 3.22
N HIS A 117 4.82 -3.30 3.38
CA HIS A 117 5.18 -2.38 2.30
C HIS A 117 6.51 -2.77 1.65
N HIS A 118 7.56 -3.00 2.45
CA HIS A 118 8.85 -3.45 1.92
C HIS A 118 8.77 -4.82 1.24
N VAL A 119 8.01 -5.78 1.77
CA VAL A 119 7.82 -7.09 1.10
C VAL A 119 7.20 -6.89 -0.29
N ILE A 120 6.18 -6.06 -0.40
CA ILE A 120 5.51 -5.77 -1.67
C ILE A 120 6.48 -5.12 -2.64
N ILE A 121 7.16 -4.03 -2.25
CA ILE A 121 8.11 -3.33 -3.13
C ILE A 121 9.25 -4.26 -3.59
N LEU A 122 9.85 -5.01 -2.67
CA LEU A 122 10.91 -5.95 -2.99
C LEU A 122 10.44 -7.14 -3.82
N SER A 123 9.14 -7.39 -3.95
CA SER A 123 8.62 -8.49 -4.78
C SER A 123 8.71 -8.23 -6.29
N PHE A 124 8.91 -6.97 -6.67
CA PHE A 124 9.04 -6.56 -8.06
C PHE A 124 10.47 -6.63 -8.60
N TYR A 125 11.46 -6.67 -7.70
CA TYR A 125 12.88 -6.81 -8.00
C TYR A 125 13.37 -8.26 -7.72
#